data_AF-A0A968X5A6-F1
#
_entry.id   AF-A0A968X5A6-F1
#
_cell.length_a   1.000
_cell.length_b   1.000
_cell.length_c   1.000
_cell.angle_alpha   90.00
_cell.angle_beta   90.00
_cell.angle_gamma   90.00
#
_symmetry.space_group_name_H-M   'P 1'
#
loop_
_entity.id
_entity.type
_entity.pdbx_description
1 polymer ?
#
loop_
_entity_poly.entity_id
_entity_poly.type
_entity_poly.pdbx_seq_one_letter_code
_entity_poly.pdbx_strand_id
1 'polypeptide(L)'
;MFSLKNFKTAPILAAMVVGSTIALPLAVTLPTPVAQAQINDPGLTPDPMPSLPAVTEAKLLKAVAKQLRVPVKQLKVERSQLATFSGCLGIYVPGQACTAIAISGWKAVLSRTRPGAVPTNLVYNLDQTASQIAFNATASGGTILPVFDQFGGPINPSFEPNLVFRSYDIGSNSGQMVYHTLTTDGKITRLVTGPTIRSRPVLVRQLTPTQLKQFQKSLETNRLPNLNGYSYLTSASFADAPTITFDVGSVVQYTQQDLNKAPLALRRIARDWNNLIK
;
A
#
# COMPACT_ATOMS: atom_id res chain seq x y z
N MET A 1 26.50 -44.13 -1.07
CA MET A 1 26.09 -45.47 -0.62
C MET A 1 26.07 -45.44 0.91
N PHE A 2 24.93 -45.13 1.53
CA PHE A 2 24.76 -45.16 2.98
C PHE A 2 23.43 -45.87 3.30
N SER A 3 23.54 -46.76 4.28
CA SER A 3 22.74 -47.95 4.51
C SER A 3 21.51 -47.66 5.38
N LEU A 4 20.35 -48.11 4.92
CA LEU A 4 19.12 -48.26 5.70
C LEU A 4 19.30 -49.34 6.76
N LYS A 5 19.11 -48.99 8.04
CA LYS A 5 18.90 -49.97 9.10
C LYS A 5 17.46 -49.94 9.60
N ASN A 6 16.81 -51.05 9.32
CA ASN A 6 15.51 -51.50 9.80
C ASN A 6 15.41 -51.43 11.33
N PHE A 7 14.29 -50.95 11.86
CA PHE A 7 13.84 -51.29 13.20
C PHE A 7 12.58 -52.14 13.14
N LYS A 8 12.71 -53.31 13.77
CA LYS A 8 11.73 -54.40 13.88
C LYS A 8 10.59 -54.01 14.83
N THR A 9 9.40 -54.45 14.45
CA THR A 9 8.20 -54.55 15.29
C THR A 9 8.33 -55.70 16.31
N ALA A 10 7.76 -55.49 17.50
CA ALA A 10 7.39 -56.54 18.45
C ALA A 10 6.21 -56.06 19.35
N PRO A 11 5.39 -56.97 19.91
CA PRO A 11 3.96 -56.75 20.10
C PRO A 11 3.50 -56.52 21.56
N ILE A 12 2.32 -55.88 21.65
CA ILE A 12 1.15 -56.05 22.55
C ILE A 12 1.40 -56.47 24.01
N LEU A 13 0.99 -55.61 24.95
CA LEU A 13 0.26 -56.05 26.13
C LEU A 13 -0.92 -55.10 26.40
N ALA A 14 -2.13 -55.66 26.36
CA ALA A 14 -3.35 -55.02 26.79
C ALA A 14 -3.42 -55.04 28.32
N ALA A 15 -3.70 -53.88 28.92
CA ALA A 15 -4.19 -53.78 30.28
C ALA A 15 -5.46 -52.92 30.27
N MET A 16 -6.60 -53.58 30.46
CA MET A 16 -7.86 -52.92 30.83
C MET A 16 -7.71 -52.36 32.25
N VAL A 17 -7.85 -51.05 32.39
CA VAL A 17 -8.17 -50.43 33.68
C VAL A 17 -9.51 -49.72 33.52
N VAL A 18 -10.51 -50.30 34.18
CA VAL A 18 -11.82 -49.70 34.45
C VAL A 18 -11.60 -48.67 35.56
N GLY A 19 -11.89 -47.40 35.29
CA GLY A 19 -11.71 -46.32 36.24
C GLY A 19 -12.54 -45.10 35.88
N SER A 20 -13.74 -45.05 36.45
CA SER A 20 -14.64 -43.92 36.67
C SER A 20 -14.32 -42.58 35.98
N THR A 21 -15.20 -42.19 35.05
CA THR A 21 -15.28 -40.84 34.50
C THR A 21 -15.78 -39.84 35.55
N ILE A 22 -14.87 -39.03 36.10
CA ILE A 22 -15.24 -37.72 36.67
C ILE A 22 -15.20 -36.73 35.51
N ALA A 23 -16.36 -36.38 34.98
CA ALA A 23 -16.50 -35.28 34.04
C ALA A 23 -16.35 -33.96 34.81
N LEU A 24 -15.13 -33.43 34.89
CA LEU A 24 -14.94 -32.01 35.17
C LEU A 24 -15.35 -31.24 33.92
N PRO A 25 -16.30 -30.29 34.00
CA PRO A 25 -16.52 -29.36 32.90
C PRO A 25 -15.29 -28.45 32.81
N LEU A 26 -14.33 -28.81 31.95
CA LEU A 26 -13.43 -27.81 31.40
C LEU A 26 -14.31 -26.92 30.53
N ALA A 27 -14.79 -25.83 31.13
CA ALA A 27 -15.26 -24.69 30.37
C ALA A 27 -14.08 -24.22 29.52
N VAL A 28 -14.04 -24.65 28.26
CA VAL A 28 -13.20 -24.05 27.24
C VAL A 28 -13.74 -22.64 27.09
N THR A 29 -13.16 -21.69 27.82
CA THR A 29 -13.32 -20.28 27.52
C THR A 29 -12.75 -20.08 26.13
N LEU A 30 -13.65 -19.97 25.14
CA LEU A 30 -13.31 -19.47 23.83
C LEU A 30 -12.49 -18.18 24.04
N PRO A 31 -11.35 -17.99 23.34
CA PRO A 31 -10.72 -16.68 23.34
C PRO A 31 -11.80 -15.69 22.92
N THR A 32 -12.06 -14.71 23.80
CA THR A 32 -12.93 -13.58 23.52
C THR A 32 -12.63 -13.09 22.10
N PRO A 33 -13.64 -12.82 21.25
CA PRO A 33 -13.38 -12.10 20.02
C PRO A 33 -12.58 -10.86 20.42
N VAL A 34 -11.41 -10.67 19.82
CA VAL A 34 -10.61 -9.47 20.01
C VAL A 34 -11.56 -8.32 19.70
N ALA A 35 -12.02 -7.67 20.77
CA ALA A 35 -12.83 -6.48 20.69
C ALA A 35 -12.08 -5.55 19.74
N GLN A 36 -12.81 -4.98 18.79
CA GLN A 36 -12.37 -3.84 18.02
C GLN A 36 -11.58 -2.93 18.96
N ALA A 37 -10.29 -2.73 18.68
CA ALA A 37 -9.46 -1.85 19.47
C ALA A 37 -10.24 -0.54 19.61
N GLN A 38 -10.65 -0.26 20.84
CA GLN A 38 -11.50 0.86 21.19
C GLN A 38 -10.76 2.14 20.77
N ILE A 39 -11.23 2.81 19.72
CA ILE A 39 -10.89 4.20 19.42
C ILE A 39 -11.63 5.16 20.38
N ASN A 40 -11.67 4.81 21.66
CA ASN A 40 -12.28 5.62 22.72
C ASN A 40 -11.35 5.65 23.95
N ASP A 41 -10.02 5.71 23.74
CA ASP A 41 -9.12 6.17 24.79
C ASP A 41 -9.05 7.70 24.73
N PRO A 42 -9.56 8.44 25.73
CA PRO A 42 -9.53 9.91 25.76
C PRO A 42 -8.10 10.50 25.86
N GLY A 43 -7.07 9.67 26.00
CA GLY A 43 -5.68 10.10 26.21
C GLY A 43 -4.75 10.06 25.00
N LEU A 44 -5.16 9.52 23.86
CA LEU A 44 -4.34 9.49 22.63
C LEU A 44 -4.75 10.62 21.69
N THR A 45 -4.27 11.84 21.94
CA THR A 45 -4.17 12.80 20.84
C THR A 45 -3.24 12.20 19.81
N PRO A 46 -3.62 12.09 18.51
CA PRO A 46 -2.68 11.69 17.48
C PRO A 46 -1.45 12.58 17.59
N ASP A 47 -0.26 11.98 17.70
CA ASP A 47 0.98 12.76 17.72
C ASP A 47 0.95 13.74 16.54
N PRO A 48 1.30 15.02 16.75
CA PRO A 48 1.32 15.98 15.67
C PRO A 48 2.19 15.42 14.55
N MET A 49 1.59 15.26 13.35
CA MET A 49 2.33 14.77 12.19
C MET A 49 3.63 15.58 12.05
N PRO A 50 4.78 14.92 11.82
CA PRO A 50 6.06 15.63 11.79
C PRO A 50 6.02 16.75 10.75
N SER A 51 6.10 17.99 11.20
CA SER A 51 6.16 19.17 10.34
C SER A 51 7.58 19.37 9.82
N LEU A 52 7.71 19.89 8.60
CA LEU A 52 9.01 20.26 8.07
C LEU A 52 9.63 21.36 8.95
N PRO A 53 10.94 21.29 9.31
CA PRO A 53 11.62 22.39 9.95
C PRO A 53 11.52 23.67 9.11
N ALA A 54 11.28 24.82 9.75
CA ALA A 54 10.99 26.08 9.05
C ALA A 54 12.06 26.47 8.00
N VAL A 55 13.34 26.23 8.31
CA VAL A 55 14.45 26.49 7.37
C VAL A 55 14.38 25.56 6.15
N THR A 56 14.06 24.28 6.37
CA THR A 56 13.89 23.27 5.32
C THR A 56 12.68 23.59 4.45
N GLU A 57 11.55 24.00 5.05
CA GLU A 57 10.35 24.45 4.34
C GLU A 57 10.63 25.67 3.47
N ALA A 58 11.27 26.71 4.01
CA ALA A 58 11.59 27.92 3.26
C ALA A 58 12.50 27.63 2.05
N LYS A 59 13.50 26.75 2.21
CA LYS A 59 14.35 26.28 1.11
C LYS A 59 13.55 25.54 0.05
N LEU A 60 12.68 24.61 0.45
CA LEU A 60 11.82 23.86 -0.45
C LEU A 60 10.91 24.80 -1.25
N LEU A 61 10.17 25.67 -0.57
CA LEU A 61 9.25 26.62 -1.22
C LEU A 61 9.98 27.56 -2.18
N LYS A 62 11.18 28.06 -1.81
CA LYS A 62 12.02 28.90 -2.69
C LYS A 62 12.49 28.12 -3.91
N ALA A 63 12.93 26.87 -3.75
CA ALA A 63 13.37 26.02 -4.86
C ALA A 63 12.22 25.73 -5.83
N VAL A 64 11.05 25.35 -5.31
CA VAL A 64 9.85 25.05 -6.12
C VAL A 64 9.32 26.31 -6.81
N ALA A 65 9.31 27.46 -6.13
CA ALA A 65 8.94 28.75 -6.72
C ALA A 65 9.83 29.09 -7.91
N LYS A 66 11.15 28.90 -7.77
CA LYS A 66 12.12 29.09 -8.86
C LYS A 66 11.88 28.10 -10.01
N GLN A 67 11.71 26.82 -9.71
CA GLN A 67 11.47 25.76 -10.70
C GLN A 67 10.21 26.02 -11.53
N LEU A 68 9.12 26.43 -10.88
CA LEU A 68 7.82 26.65 -11.52
C LEU A 68 7.61 28.08 -12.03
N ARG A 69 8.55 29.00 -11.75
CA ARG A 69 8.45 30.44 -12.03
C ARG A 69 7.17 31.06 -11.47
N VAL A 70 6.85 30.72 -10.22
CA VAL A 70 5.69 31.26 -9.49
C VAL A 70 6.11 31.98 -8.22
N PRO A 71 5.34 32.96 -7.71
CA PRO A 71 5.56 33.52 -6.39
C PRO A 71 5.47 32.47 -5.29
N VAL A 72 6.34 32.54 -4.28
CA VAL A 72 6.29 31.63 -3.10
C VAL A 72 4.92 31.64 -2.43
N LYS A 73 4.22 32.79 -2.39
CA LYS A 73 2.86 32.92 -1.83
C LYS A 73 1.78 32.06 -2.53
N GLN A 74 2.07 31.49 -3.70
CA GLN A 74 1.18 30.57 -4.40
C GLN A 74 1.42 29.10 -4.01
N LEU A 75 2.42 28.84 -3.19
CA LEU A 75 2.83 27.51 -2.73
C LEU A 75 2.61 27.41 -1.23
N LYS A 76 2.14 26.25 -0.79
CA LYS A 76 2.00 25.93 0.63
C LYS A 76 2.36 24.47 0.85
N VAL A 77 3.16 24.19 1.88
CA VAL A 77 3.34 22.80 2.34
C VAL A 77 2.08 22.38 3.07
N GLU A 78 1.40 21.37 2.55
CA GLU A 78 0.17 20.84 3.16
C GLU A 78 0.46 19.65 4.07
N ARG A 79 1.46 18.83 3.71
CA ARG A 79 1.83 17.64 4.49
C ARG A 79 3.31 17.34 4.36
N SER A 80 3.85 16.71 5.40
CA SER A 80 5.19 16.17 5.44
C SER A 80 5.26 14.86 6.20
N GLN A 81 6.23 14.01 5.83
CA GLN A 81 6.54 12.77 6.55
C GLN A 81 8.04 12.50 6.45
N LEU A 82 8.64 12.08 7.56
CA LEU A 82 10.01 11.56 7.56
C LEU A 82 10.09 10.32 6.67
N ALA A 83 11.16 10.22 5.89
CA ALA A 83 11.41 9.09 5.01
C ALA A 83 12.91 8.81 4.87
N THR A 84 13.22 7.60 4.42
CA THR A 84 14.58 7.20 4.03
C THR A 84 14.58 6.82 2.56
N PHE A 85 15.58 7.28 1.81
CA PHE A 85 15.65 7.13 0.37
C PHE A 85 16.96 6.49 -0.08
N SER A 86 16.94 5.87 -1.27
CA SER A 86 18.15 5.53 -2.02
C SER A 86 18.80 6.76 -2.65
N GLY A 87 19.91 6.58 -3.37
CA GLY A 87 20.68 7.67 -3.98
C GLY A 87 19.92 8.54 -4.99
N CYS A 88 18.74 8.12 -5.47
CA CYS A 88 17.86 8.92 -6.34
C CYS A 88 16.76 9.65 -5.57
N LEU A 89 16.89 9.82 -4.25
CA LEU A 89 15.85 10.38 -3.36
C LEU A 89 14.48 9.70 -3.55
N GLY A 90 14.46 8.38 -3.77
CA GLY A 90 13.23 7.61 -3.91
C GLY A 90 12.47 7.84 -5.23
N ILE A 91 13.09 8.50 -6.22
CA ILE A 91 12.53 8.60 -7.57
C ILE A 91 13.00 7.42 -8.41
N TYR A 92 12.06 6.53 -8.73
CA TYR A 92 12.24 5.46 -9.69
C TYR A 92 12.14 5.97 -11.13
N VAL A 93 13.13 5.61 -11.94
CA VAL A 93 13.16 5.78 -13.39
C VAL A 93 13.53 4.42 -13.99
N PRO A 94 12.74 3.88 -14.93
CA PRO A 94 13.05 2.60 -15.56
C PRO A 94 14.46 2.57 -16.16
N GLY A 95 15.24 1.54 -15.84
CA GLY A 95 16.61 1.36 -16.33
C GLY A 95 17.67 2.22 -15.64
N GLN A 96 17.30 3.12 -14.72
CA GLN A 96 18.25 3.91 -13.94
C GLN A 96 18.63 3.18 -12.66
N ALA A 97 19.92 2.93 -12.47
CA ALA A 97 20.44 2.45 -11.20
C ALA A 97 20.49 3.60 -10.18
N CYS A 98 20.09 3.30 -8.94
CA CYS A 98 20.21 4.20 -7.81
C CYS A 98 21.14 3.57 -6.79
N THR A 99 22.07 4.36 -6.25
CA THR A 99 22.99 3.87 -5.22
C THR A 99 22.20 3.33 -4.02
N ALA A 100 22.58 2.14 -3.55
CA ALA A 100 22.03 1.55 -2.33
C ALA A 100 22.62 2.27 -1.10
N ILE A 101 21.97 3.37 -0.72
CA ILE A 101 22.31 4.21 0.43
C ILE A 101 21.01 4.53 1.19
N ALA A 102 21.13 4.89 2.47
CA ALA A 102 20.03 5.37 3.30
C ALA A 102 20.16 6.89 3.52
N ILE A 103 19.53 7.69 2.66
CA ILE A 103 19.42 9.14 2.81
C ILE A 103 18.18 9.44 3.63
N SER A 104 18.37 9.85 4.89
CA SER A 104 17.27 10.36 5.71
C SER A 104 16.77 11.70 5.15
N GLY A 105 15.46 11.91 5.21
CA GLY A 105 14.86 13.11 4.65
C GLY A 105 13.36 13.16 4.82
N TRP A 106 12.70 13.83 3.89
CA TRP A 106 11.28 14.10 3.95
C TRP A 106 10.59 13.80 2.62
N LYS A 107 9.37 13.27 2.70
CA LYS A 107 8.36 13.45 1.66
C LYS A 107 7.56 14.70 2.01
N ALA A 108 7.31 15.56 1.03
CA ALA A 108 6.52 16.77 1.19
C ALA A 108 5.45 16.87 0.09
N VAL A 109 4.24 17.23 0.50
CA VAL A 109 3.11 17.50 -0.40
C VAL A 109 2.82 18.99 -0.32
N LEU A 110 2.86 19.65 -1.46
CA LEU A 110 2.56 21.07 -1.60
C LEU A 110 1.25 21.23 -2.37
N SER A 111 0.49 22.27 -2.04
CA SER A 111 -0.54 22.80 -2.93
C SER A 111 0.03 23.97 -3.74
N ARG A 112 -0.43 24.08 -4.99
CA ARG A 112 -0.21 25.26 -5.82
C ARG A 112 -1.55 25.89 -6.16
N THR A 113 -1.76 27.12 -5.70
CA THR A 113 -2.98 27.87 -5.94
C THR A 113 -2.74 28.94 -7.00
N ARG A 114 -3.59 28.95 -8.03
CA ARG A 114 -3.61 29.99 -9.07
C ARG A 114 -4.99 30.64 -9.09
N PRO A 115 -5.10 31.97 -9.26
CA PRO A 115 -6.39 32.63 -9.40
C PRO A 115 -7.21 31.99 -10.53
N GLY A 116 -8.47 31.65 -10.24
CA GLY A 116 -9.39 31.05 -11.21
C GLY A 116 -9.11 29.60 -11.59
N ALA A 117 -8.20 28.89 -10.91
CA ALA A 117 -7.88 27.49 -11.20
C ALA A 117 -8.02 26.59 -9.96
N VAL A 118 -8.38 25.33 -10.20
CA VAL A 118 -8.40 24.31 -9.14
C VAL A 118 -6.96 24.07 -8.65
N PRO A 119 -6.71 24.06 -7.33
CA PRO A 119 -5.40 23.75 -6.78
C PRO A 119 -4.88 22.40 -7.25
N THR A 120 -3.60 22.35 -7.58
CA THR A 120 -2.92 21.09 -7.95
C THR A 120 -1.90 20.72 -6.88
N ASN A 121 -1.83 19.43 -6.56
CA ASN A 121 -0.82 18.91 -5.67
C ASN A 121 0.55 18.80 -6.38
N LEU A 122 1.61 18.93 -5.59
CA LEU A 122 2.99 18.68 -5.99
C LEU A 122 3.66 17.86 -4.90
N VAL A 123 4.37 16.82 -5.28
CA VAL A 123 5.02 15.89 -4.36
C VAL A 123 6.52 15.97 -4.56
N TYR A 124 7.26 16.16 -3.47
CA TYR A 124 8.72 16.25 -3.46
C TYR A 124 9.31 15.31 -2.41
N ASN A 125 10.47 14.75 -2.73
CA ASN A 125 11.34 14.08 -1.77
C ASN A 125 12.58 14.95 -1.59
N LEU A 126 13.07 15.08 -0.36
CA LEU A 126 14.23 15.91 -0.05
C LEU A 126 15.05 15.28 1.05
N ASP A 127 16.35 15.59 1.12
CA ASP A 127 17.15 15.27 2.31
C ASP A 127 16.70 16.10 3.54
N GLN A 128 17.30 15.84 4.70
CA GLN A 128 16.95 16.52 5.96
C GLN A 128 16.98 18.06 5.90
N THR A 129 17.81 18.62 5.02
CA THR A 129 18.14 20.05 4.96
C THR A 129 17.63 20.75 3.70
N ALA A 130 16.93 20.02 2.83
CA ALA A 130 16.55 20.44 1.48
C ALA A 130 17.76 20.88 0.63
N SER A 131 18.93 20.25 0.84
CA SER A 131 20.10 20.49 -0.04
C SER A 131 19.94 19.74 -1.36
N GLN A 132 19.36 18.53 -1.30
CA GLN A 132 18.87 17.79 -2.44
C GLN A 132 17.34 17.75 -2.40
N ILE A 133 16.71 18.08 -3.53
CA ILE A 133 15.25 18.12 -3.70
C ILE A 133 14.91 17.43 -5.02
N ALA A 134 14.07 16.40 -4.97
CA ALA A 134 13.63 15.63 -6.10
C ALA A 134 12.12 15.76 -6.30
N PHE A 135 11.71 16.13 -7.51
CA PHE A 135 10.30 16.23 -7.87
C PHE A 135 9.73 14.85 -8.21
N ASN A 136 8.70 14.43 -7.48
CA ASN A 136 7.95 13.22 -7.80
C ASN A 136 6.79 13.57 -8.73
N ALA A 137 7.11 13.69 -10.03
CA ALA A 137 6.13 14.00 -11.07
C ALA A 137 4.99 12.95 -11.15
N THR A 138 5.30 11.68 -10.86
CA THR A 138 4.33 10.58 -10.93
C THR A 138 3.24 10.72 -9.87
N ALA A 139 3.60 11.12 -8.65
CA ALA A 139 2.66 11.33 -7.54
C ALA A 139 1.96 12.71 -7.55
N SER A 140 2.33 13.58 -8.50
CA SER A 140 1.87 14.97 -8.60
C SER A 140 0.80 15.19 -9.67
N GLY A 141 0.19 16.38 -9.67
CA GLY A 141 -0.76 16.81 -10.70
C GLY A 141 -2.20 16.38 -10.49
N GLY A 142 -2.51 15.77 -9.33
CA GLY A 142 -3.88 15.55 -8.88
C GLY A 142 -4.48 16.80 -8.25
N THR A 143 -5.81 16.83 -8.09
CA THR A 143 -6.55 17.86 -7.34
C THR A 143 -6.85 17.45 -5.91
N ILE A 144 -6.66 16.16 -5.59
CA ILE A 144 -6.73 15.63 -4.23
C ILE A 144 -5.36 15.70 -3.56
N LEU A 145 -5.28 16.12 -2.30
CA LEU A 145 -4.02 16.09 -1.56
C LEU A 145 -3.74 14.66 -1.09
N PRO A 146 -2.66 14.00 -1.55
CA PRO A 146 -2.33 12.67 -1.08
C PRO A 146 -2.04 12.71 0.42
N VAL A 147 -2.52 11.70 1.11
CA VAL A 147 -2.16 11.41 2.50
C VAL A 147 -1.03 10.40 2.48
N PHE A 148 -0.09 10.51 3.42
CA PHE A 148 0.91 9.46 3.60
C PHE A 148 0.25 8.30 4.34
N ASP A 149 0.36 7.12 3.76
CA ASP A 149 -0.13 5.93 4.44
C ASP A 149 0.68 5.71 5.73
N GLN A 150 0.00 5.76 6.87
CA GLN A 150 0.59 5.46 8.19
C GLN A 150 0.27 4.03 8.64
N PHE A 151 -0.62 3.35 7.92
CA PHE A 151 -1.14 2.05 8.27
C PHE A 151 -0.94 1.14 7.06
N GLY A 152 0.27 0.56 6.98
CA GLY A 152 0.48 -0.59 6.11
C GLY A 152 -0.71 -1.54 6.31
N GLY A 153 -1.47 -1.74 5.23
CA GLY A 153 -2.58 -2.69 5.23
C GLY A 153 -2.12 -4.03 5.81
N PRO A 154 -3.03 -4.87 6.33
CA PRO A 154 -2.70 -6.03 7.13
C PRO A 154 -1.57 -6.82 6.48
N ILE A 155 -0.42 -6.85 7.16
CA ILE A 155 0.73 -7.66 6.78
C ILE A 155 0.30 -9.11 6.95
N ASN A 156 -0.32 -9.66 5.91
CA ASN A 156 -0.18 -11.07 5.60
C ASN A 156 0.08 -11.23 4.10
N PRO A 157 1.27 -10.80 3.63
CA PRO A 157 1.77 -11.27 2.36
C PRO A 157 2.12 -12.73 2.58
N SER A 158 1.17 -13.63 2.31
CA SER A 158 1.60 -14.92 1.79
C SER A 158 2.49 -14.55 0.60
N PHE A 159 3.79 -14.82 0.72
CA PHE A 159 4.74 -14.63 -0.36
C PHE A 159 4.22 -15.52 -1.49
N GLU A 160 3.51 -14.92 -2.43
CA GLU A 160 3.06 -15.63 -3.62
C GLU A 160 4.25 -15.62 -4.57
N PRO A 161 4.94 -16.77 -4.74
CA PRO A 161 5.98 -16.85 -5.75
C PRO A 161 5.32 -16.48 -7.08
N ASN A 162 6.04 -15.72 -7.91
CA ASN A 162 5.56 -15.26 -9.21
C ASN A 162 4.49 -14.15 -9.17
N LEU A 163 4.38 -13.35 -8.10
CA LEU A 163 3.52 -12.18 -8.08
C LEU A 163 3.98 -11.11 -9.10
N VAL A 164 3.07 -10.70 -10.01
CA VAL A 164 3.27 -9.56 -10.91
C VAL A 164 2.55 -8.32 -10.39
N PHE A 165 1.32 -8.49 -9.90
CA PHE A 165 0.51 -7.39 -9.38
C PHE A 165 -0.59 -7.92 -8.48
N ARG A 166 -0.91 -7.19 -7.41
CA ARG A 166 -2.04 -7.50 -6.54
C ARG A 166 -2.77 -6.23 -6.18
N SER A 167 -4.10 -6.31 -6.21
CA SER A 167 -4.96 -5.31 -5.61
C SER A 167 -5.91 -5.98 -4.64
N TYR A 168 -6.37 -5.24 -3.64
CA TYR A 168 -7.52 -5.64 -2.86
C TYR A 168 -8.42 -4.45 -2.55
N ASP A 169 -9.71 -4.69 -2.46
CA ASP A 169 -10.67 -3.73 -1.94
C ASP A 169 -11.22 -4.18 -0.58
N ILE A 170 -11.39 -3.22 0.32
CA ILE A 170 -12.04 -3.43 1.62
C ILE A 170 -13.50 -2.98 1.47
N GLY A 171 -14.42 -3.94 1.55
CA GLY A 171 -15.86 -3.66 1.57
C GLY A 171 -16.22 -2.92 2.86
N SER A 172 -16.78 -1.72 2.72
CA SER A 172 -16.93 -0.73 3.80
C SER A 172 -17.72 -1.21 5.02
N ASN A 173 -18.56 -2.25 4.91
CA ASN A 173 -19.45 -2.69 6.00
C ASN A 173 -19.34 -4.17 6.41
N SER A 174 -18.72 -5.03 5.60
CA SER A 174 -18.66 -6.48 5.88
C SER A 174 -17.32 -6.94 6.47
N GLY A 175 -16.31 -6.06 6.48
CA GLY A 175 -14.92 -6.45 6.78
C GLY A 175 -14.35 -7.47 5.80
N GLN A 176 -15.03 -7.72 4.68
CA GLN A 176 -14.54 -8.60 3.64
C GLN A 176 -13.52 -7.87 2.77
N MET A 177 -12.43 -8.56 2.49
CA MET A 177 -11.40 -8.13 1.56
C MET A 177 -11.43 -9.03 0.33
N VAL A 178 -11.52 -8.40 -0.84
CA VAL A 178 -11.47 -9.10 -2.13
C VAL A 178 -10.13 -8.85 -2.77
N TYR A 179 -9.29 -9.87 -2.82
CA TYR A 179 -7.99 -9.83 -3.48
C TYR A 179 -8.13 -10.26 -4.95
N HIS A 180 -7.44 -9.54 -5.82
CA HIS A 180 -7.14 -9.94 -7.19
C HIS A 180 -5.62 -10.00 -7.35
N THR A 181 -5.11 -11.16 -7.74
CA THR A 181 -3.67 -11.38 -7.95
C THR A 181 -3.41 -11.78 -9.39
N LEU A 182 -2.48 -11.09 -10.05
CA LEU A 182 -1.86 -11.48 -11.31
C LEU A 182 -0.49 -12.11 -11.05
N THR A 183 -0.24 -13.26 -11.65
CA THR A 183 1.03 -13.99 -11.56
C THR A 183 1.81 -13.99 -12.88
N THR A 184 3.10 -14.38 -12.86
CA THR A 184 3.99 -14.34 -14.04
C THR A 184 3.57 -15.29 -15.17
N ASP A 185 2.75 -16.30 -14.88
CA ASP A 185 2.17 -17.18 -15.91
C ASP A 185 0.89 -16.59 -16.53
N GLY A 186 0.50 -15.38 -16.13
CA GLY A 186 -0.65 -14.66 -16.67
C GLY A 186 -1.98 -14.99 -16.01
N LYS A 187 -2.02 -15.83 -14.97
CA LYS A 187 -3.26 -16.11 -14.23
C LYS A 187 -3.65 -14.93 -13.36
N ILE A 188 -4.91 -14.54 -13.47
CA ILE A 188 -5.59 -13.64 -12.53
C ILE A 188 -6.49 -14.49 -11.64
N THR A 189 -6.24 -14.49 -10.34
CA THR A 189 -7.07 -15.18 -9.35
C THR A 189 -7.78 -14.21 -8.42
N ARG A 190 -8.97 -14.59 -7.95
CA ARG A 190 -9.75 -13.88 -6.95
C ARG A 190 -9.81 -14.69 -5.65
N LEU A 191 -9.57 -14.02 -4.53
CA LEU A 191 -9.64 -14.59 -3.18
C LEU A 191 -10.48 -13.65 -2.31
N VAL A 192 -11.47 -14.19 -1.60
CA VAL A 192 -12.27 -13.45 -0.62
C VAL A 192 -11.85 -13.86 0.78
N THR A 193 -11.55 -12.89 1.62
CA THR A 193 -11.25 -13.11 3.03
C THR A 193 -12.12 -12.19 3.90
N GLY A 194 -12.34 -12.54 5.14
CA GLY A 194 -13.09 -11.76 6.13
C GLY A 194 -13.12 -12.48 7.47
N PRO A 195 -13.79 -11.94 8.49
CA PRO A 195 -13.77 -12.49 9.84
C PRO A 195 -14.17 -13.97 9.94
N THR A 196 -15.09 -14.41 9.08
CA THR A 196 -15.65 -15.77 9.08
C THR A 196 -15.44 -16.51 7.75
N ILE A 197 -14.75 -15.91 6.78
CA ILE A 197 -14.60 -16.45 5.43
C ILE A 197 -13.15 -16.39 4.95
N ARG A 198 -12.67 -17.49 4.39
CA ARG A 198 -11.48 -17.53 3.55
C ARG A 198 -11.78 -18.46 2.38
N SER A 199 -12.07 -17.88 1.22
CA SER A 199 -12.29 -18.67 0.01
C SER A 199 -11.00 -19.35 -0.42
N ARG A 200 -11.10 -20.30 -1.34
CA ARG A 200 -9.94 -20.70 -2.14
C ARG A 200 -9.70 -19.65 -3.24
N PRO A 201 -8.46 -19.47 -3.73
CA PRO A 201 -8.23 -18.69 -4.94
C PRO A 201 -8.99 -19.32 -6.13
N VAL A 202 -9.75 -18.51 -6.84
CA VAL A 202 -10.50 -18.91 -8.05
C VAL A 202 -9.88 -18.21 -9.25
N LEU A 203 -9.59 -18.96 -10.32
CA LEU A 203 -9.13 -18.38 -11.58
C LEU A 203 -10.24 -17.52 -12.18
N VAL A 204 -9.99 -16.22 -12.32
CA VAL A 204 -10.88 -15.26 -12.98
C VAL A 204 -10.59 -15.22 -14.47
N ARG A 205 -9.30 -15.18 -14.82
CA ARG A 205 -8.87 -15.00 -16.20
C ARG A 205 -7.45 -15.52 -16.42
N GLN A 206 -7.18 -15.99 -17.63
CA GLN A 206 -5.85 -16.28 -18.12
C GLN A 206 -5.48 -15.22 -19.17
N LEU A 207 -4.44 -14.44 -18.93
CA LEU A 207 -3.93 -13.48 -19.89
C LEU A 207 -3.05 -14.17 -20.93
N THR A 208 -3.09 -13.64 -22.16
CA THR A 208 -2.08 -13.94 -23.17
C THR A 208 -0.73 -13.33 -22.80
N PRO A 209 0.41 -13.85 -23.31
CA PRO A 209 1.72 -13.25 -23.07
C PRO A 209 1.79 -11.76 -23.48
N THR A 210 1.09 -11.39 -24.55
CA THR A 210 1.01 -10.00 -25.01
C THR A 210 0.28 -9.10 -24.01
N GLN A 211 -0.86 -9.55 -23.47
CA GLN A 211 -1.61 -8.78 -22.46
C GLN A 211 -0.81 -8.63 -21.16
N LEU A 212 -0.15 -9.70 -20.70
CA LEU A 212 0.71 -9.65 -19.52
C LEU A 212 1.84 -8.62 -19.71
N LYS A 213 2.54 -8.68 -20.85
CA LYS A 213 3.62 -7.75 -21.17
C LYS A 213 3.14 -6.31 -21.30
N GLN A 214 1.97 -6.08 -21.90
CA GLN A 214 1.35 -4.75 -21.99
C GLN A 214 1.06 -4.18 -20.60
N PHE A 215 0.53 -4.99 -19.69
CA PHE A 215 0.26 -4.54 -18.33
C PHE A 215 1.54 -4.24 -17.56
N GLN A 216 2.54 -5.13 -17.58
CA GLN A 216 3.85 -4.88 -16.99
C GLN A 216 4.47 -3.58 -17.54
N LYS A 217 4.33 -3.36 -18.86
CA LYS A 217 4.81 -2.11 -19.48
C LYS A 217 4.05 -0.88 -18.98
N SER A 218 2.76 -1.01 -18.69
CA SER A 218 1.97 0.07 -18.07
C SER A 218 2.49 0.41 -16.67
N LEU A 219 2.80 -0.60 -15.84
CA LEU A 219 3.38 -0.41 -14.50
C LEU A 219 4.72 0.35 -14.57
N GLU A 220 5.60 -0.04 -15.49
CA GLU A 220 6.89 0.63 -15.72
C GLU A 220 6.73 2.05 -16.24
N THR A 221 5.91 2.22 -17.29
CA THR A 221 5.72 3.51 -17.98
C THR A 221 5.09 4.54 -17.05
N ASN A 222 4.14 4.11 -16.22
CA ASN A 222 3.51 4.95 -15.21
C ASN A 222 4.30 4.98 -13.89
N ARG A 223 5.44 4.29 -13.81
CA ARG A 223 6.39 4.32 -12.68
C ARG A 223 5.70 4.06 -11.34
N LEU A 224 4.95 2.96 -11.22
CA LEU A 224 4.22 2.59 -9.99
C LEU A 224 5.03 2.79 -8.68
N PRO A 225 6.34 2.47 -8.62
CA PRO A 225 7.13 2.68 -7.40
C PRO A 225 7.14 4.10 -6.85
N ASN A 226 6.94 5.11 -7.70
CA ASN A 226 6.86 6.51 -7.28
C ASN A 226 5.55 6.85 -6.57
N LEU A 227 4.54 5.97 -6.61
CA LEU A 227 3.27 6.12 -5.88
C LEU A 227 3.29 5.43 -4.51
N ASN A 228 4.42 4.82 -4.13
CA ASN A 228 4.51 4.05 -2.89
C ASN A 228 4.32 4.91 -1.63
N GLY A 229 3.39 4.49 -0.78
CA GLY A 229 3.03 5.10 0.49
C GLY A 229 2.12 6.33 0.36
N TYR A 230 1.42 6.49 -0.76
CA TYR A 230 0.43 7.56 -0.95
C TYR A 230 -1.00 7.01 -1.00
N SER A 231 -1.90 7.71 -0.33
CA SER A 231 -3.34 7.46 -0.37
C SER A 231 -4.05 8.66 -0.99
N TYR A 232 -4.80 8.42 -2.05
CA TYR A 232 -5.55 9.44 -2.80
C TYR A 232 -7.04 9.30 -2.46
N LEU A 233 -7.39 9.69 -1.23
CA LEU A 233 -8.69 9.46 -0.62
C LEU A 233 -9.21 10.76 0.03
N THR A 234 -10.46 11.12 -0.24
CA THR A 234 -11.15 12.20 0.47
C THR A 234 -11.85 11.65 1.72
N SER A 235 -12.01 12.49 2.75
CA SER A 235 -12.73 12.11 3.97
C SER A 235 -14.14 11.56 3.68
N ALA A 236 -14.84 12.14 2.71
CA ALA A 236 -16.15 11.65 2.27
C ALA A 236 -16.08 10.23 1.67
N SER A 237 -15.12 9.98 0.77
CA SER A 237 -15.04 8.68 0.08
C SER A 237 -14.62 7.51 0.98
N PHE A 238 -13.95 7.74 2.11
CA PHE A 238 -13.63 6.67 3.06
C PHE A 238 -14.88 6.01 3.68
N ALA A 239 -15.96 6.77 3.86
CA ALA A 239 -17.20 6.27 4.43
C ALA A 239 -18.10 5.61 3.37
N ASP A 240 -18.08 6.15 2.16
CA ASP A 240 -19.12 5.88 1.16
C ASP A 240 -18.67 4.94 0.02
N ALA A 241 -17.39 4.57 -0.04
CA ALA A 241 -16.86 3.75 -1.11
C ALA A 241 -15.81 2.73 -0.63
N PRO A 242 -15.71 1.55 -1.28
CA PRO A 242 -14.61 0.63 -1.06
C PRO A 242 -13.27 1.30 -1.36
N THR A 243 -12.32 1.13 -0.44
CA THR A 243 -10.93 1.54 -0.65
C THR A 243 -10.20 0.44 -1.38
N ILE A 244 -9.66 0.76 -2.55
CA ILE A 244 -8.82 -0.13 -3.36
C ILE A 244 -7.35 0.16 -3.00
N THR A 245 -6.60 -0.90 -2.72
CA THR A 245 -5.17 -0.85 -2.45
C THR A 245 -4.42 -1.67 -3.48
N PHE A 246 -3.34 -1.12 -4.05
CA PHE A 246 -2.33 -1.91 -4.75
C PHE A 246 -1.26 -2.32 -3.75
N ASP A 247 -0.80 -3.57 -3.82
CA ASP A 247 0.17 -4.12 -2.89
C ASP A 247 1.14 -5.07 -3.63
N VAL A 248 2.14 -4.47 -4.28
CA VAL A 248 3.17 -5.20 -5.05
C VAL A 248 4.52 -4.49 -4.99
N GLY A 249 5.16 -4.53 -3.83
CA GLY A 249 6.40 -3.75 -3.56
C GLY A 249 6.18 -2.23 -3.57
N SER A 250 4.94 -1.80 -3.77
CA SER A 250 4.46 -0.43 -3.67
C SER A 250 3.03 -0.47 -3.19
N VAL A 251 2.73 0.33 -2.17
CA VAL A 251 1.41 0.47 -1.59
C VAL A 251 0.83 1.80 -2.02
N VAL A 252 -0.32 1.77 -2.69
CA VAL A 252 -1.07 2.98 -3.05
C VAL A 252 -2.56 2.71 -2.90
N GLN A 253 -3.27 3.67 -2.31
CA GLN A 253 -4.70 3.54 -2.00
C GLN A 253 -5.51 4.60 -2.75
N TYR A 254 -6.71 4.24 -3.20
CA TYR A 254 -7.68 5.15 -3.81
C TYR A 254 -9.10 4.57 -3.73
N THR A 255 -10.10 5.42 -3.94
CA THR A 255 -11.48 4.97 -4.22
C THR A 255 -11.78 5.19 -5.69
N GLN A 256 -12.73 4.42 -6.23
CA GLN A 256 -13.18 4.63 -7.62
C GLN A 256 -13.75 6.03 -7.85
N GLN A 257 -14.32 6.66 -6.81
CA GLN A 257 -14.87 8.01 -6.83
C GLN A 257 -13.78 9.10 -6.92
N ASP A 258 -12.66 8.91 -6.24
CA ASP A 258 -11.58 9.90 -6.19
C ASP A 258 -10.52 9.70 -7.28
N LEU A 259 -10.55 8.58 -7.99
CA LEU A 259 -9.57 8.25 -9.02
C LEU A 259 -9.45 9.35 -10.09
N ASN A 260 -10.54 10.02 -10.47
CA ASN A 260 -10.48 11.12 -11.46
C ASN A 260 -9.70 12.36 -10.97
N LYS A 261 -9.59 12.56 -9.66
CA LYS A 261 -8.82 13.63 -9.00
C LYS A 261 -7.37 13.23 -8.73
N ALA A 262 -7.05 11.94 -8.82
CA ALA A 262 -5.71 11.41 -8.60
C ALA A 262 -4.76 11.70 -9.78
N PRO A 263 -3.43 11.56 -9.58
CA PRO A 263 -2.44 11.70 -10.64
C PRO A 263 -2.71 10.80 -11.85
N LEU A 264 -2.33 11.29 -13.03
CA LEU A 264 -2.56 10.61 -14.30
C LEU A 264 -1.97 9.18 -14.33
N ALA A 265 -0.83 8.98 -13.69
CA ALA A 265 -0.18 7.68 -13.60
C ALA A 265 -1.06 6.64 -12.88
N LEU A 266 -1.60 6.99 -11.71
CA LEU A 266 -2.50 6.10 -10.95
C LEU A 266 -3.77 5.80 -11.76
N ARG A 267 -4.35 6.82 -12.41
CA ARG A 267 -5.52 6.67 -13.28
C ARG A 267 -5.32 5.69 -14.42
N ARG A 268 -4.13 5.68 -15.02
CA ARG A 268 -3.78 4.76 -16.12
C ARG A 268 -3.61 3.34 -15.61
N ILE A 269 -2.83 3.14 -14.55
CA ILE A 269 -2.61 1.81 -13.94
C ILE A 269 -3.94 1.21 -13.50
N ALA A 270 -4.76 1.96 -12.75
CA ALA A 270 -6.05 1.50 -12.28
C ALA A 270 -7.02 1.16 -13.42
N ARG A 271 -7.03 1.96 -14.50
CA ARG A 271 -7.84 1.66 -15.69
C ARG A 271 -7.39 0.36 -16.36
N ASP A 272 -6.09 0.23 -16.61
CA ASP A 272 -5.52 -0.93 -17.29
C ASP A 272 -5.78 -2.20 -16.47
N TRP A 273 -5.58 -2.13 -15.15
CA TRP A 273 -5.90 -3.22 -14.23
C TRP A 273 -7.37 -3.59 -14.22
N ASN A 274 -8.27 -2.60 -14.08
CA ASN A 274 -9.72 -2.81 -14.08
C ASN A 274 -10.21 -3.44 -15.39
N ASN A 275 -9.53 -3.23 -16.52
CA ASN A 275 -9.89 -3.87 -17.79
C ASN A 275 -9.48 -5.35 -17.86
N LEU A 276 -8.53 -5.79 -17.02
CA LEU A 276 -8.08 -7.17 -16.97
C LEU A 276 -8.94 -8.03 -16.04
N ILE A 277 -9.44 -7.45 -14.95
CA ILE A 277 -10.22 -8.15 -13.92
C ILE A 277 -11.75 -8.11 -14.13
N LYS A 278 -12.21 -7.37 -15.14
CA LYS A 278 -13.60 -7.42 -15.62
C LYS A 278 -13.89 -8.70 -16.38
#